data_AF-A0A1I2RGM6-F1
#
_entry.id   AF-A0A1I2RGM6-F1
#
_cell.length_a   1.000
_cell.length_b   1.000
_cell.length_c   1.000
_cell.angle_alpha   90.00
_cell.angle_beta   90.00
_cell.angle_gamma   90.00
#
_symmetry.space_group_name_H-M   'P 1'
#
loop_
_entity.id
_entity.type
_entity.pdbx_description
1 polymer ?
#
loop_
_entity_poly.entity_id
_entity_poly.type
_entity_poly.pdbx_seq_one_letter_code
_entity_poly.pdbx_strand_id
1 'polypeptide(L)'
;MHTDLTSLQEDARRLQAGIEAVAAEMSAYENNLGGIQACALKIQKCAKVLGNNRIAAVAAKDKRKIMAELEDAAIELVELLKR
;
A
#
# COMPACT_ATOMS: atom_id res chain seq x y z
N MET A 1 14.86 -12.83 -42.44
CA MET A 1 13.88 -13.42 -41.51
C MET A 1 12.54 -13.46 -42.21
N HIS A 2 12.03 -14.64 -42.55
CA HIS A 2 10.63 -14.78 -42.92
C HIS A 2 9.83 -14.92 -41.62
N THR A 3 9.07 -13.89 -41.29
CA THR A 3 8.03 -14.00 -40.26
C THR A 3 6.92 -14.83 -40.87
N ASP A 4 6.80 -16.09 -40.47
CA ASP A 4 5.66 -16.92 -40.86
C ASP A 4 4.51 -16.73 -39.86
N LEU A 5 3.30 -17.12 -40.27
CA LEU A 5 2.09 -16.92 -39.47
C LEU A 5 2.19 -17.56 -38.07
N THR A 6 2.96 -18.64 -37.95
CA THR A 6 3.17 -19.37 -36.69
C THR A 6 4.04 -18.56 -35.74
N SER A 7 5.14 -18.00 -36.24
CA SER A 7 6.01 -17.10 -35.45
C SER A 7 5.25 -15.88 -34.96
N LEU A 8 4.39 -15.29 -35.79
CA LEU A 8 3.55 -14.16 -35.40
C LEU A 8 2.52 -14.54 -34.33
N GLN A 9 1.94 -15.74 -34.42
CA GLN A 9 1.02 -16.25 -33.39
C GLN A 9 1.72 -16.52 -32.06
N GLU A 10 2.95 -17.05 -32.08
CA GLU A 10 3.74 -17.24 -30.87
C GLU A 10 4.12 -15.90 -30.22
N ASP A 11 4.55 -14.93 -31.01
CA ASP A 11 4.87 -13.58 -30.51
C ASP A 11 3.63 -12.89 -29.93
N ALA A 12 2.47 -13.03 -30.58
CA ALA A 12 1.21 -12.51 -30.06
C ALA A 12 0.82 -13.16 -28.72
N ARG A 13 1.01 -14.48 -28.57
CA ARG A 13 0.77 -15.18 -27.29
C ARG A 13 1.72 -14.71 -26.19
N ARG A 14 3.00 -14.51 -26.51
CA ARG A 14 3.99 -13.99 -25.55
C ARG A 14 3.64 -12.57 -25.12
N LEU A 15 3.22 -11.73 -26.05
CA LEU A 15 2.76 -10.38 -25.75
C LEU A 15 1.52 -10.40 -24.86
N GLN A 16 0.52 -11.25 -25.16
CA GLN A 16 -0.68 -11.39 -24.34
C GLN A 16 -0.31 -11.81 -22.91
N ALA A 17 0.50 -12.85 -22.75
CA ALA A 17 0.95 -13.31 -21.43
C ALA A 17 1.72 -12.22 -20.67
N GLY A 18 2.54 -11.44 -21.37
CA GLY A 18 3.25 -10.29 -20.79
C GLY A 18 2.29 -9.19 -20.30
N ILE A 19 1.26 -8.86 -21.08
CA ILE A 19 0.23 -7.88 -20.70
C ILE A 19 -0.55 -8.37 -19.47
N GLU A 20 -0.93 -9.65 -19.44
CA GLU A 20 -1.65 -10.24 -18.30
C GLU A 20 -0.80 -10.21 -17.02
N ALA A 21 0.51 -10.49 -17.13
CA ALA A 21 1.44 -10.41 -16.00
C ALA A 21 1.57 -8.97 -15.48
N VAL A 22 1.76 -7.99 -16.37
CA VAL A 22 1.86 -6.57 -15.99
C VAL A 22 0.55 -6.08 -15.36
N ALA A 23 -0.60 -6.47 -15.89
CA ALA A 23 -1.90 -6.11 -15.30
C ALA A 23 -2.06 -6.66 -13.88
N ALA A 24 -1.62 -7.89 -13.63
CA ALA A 24 -1.62 -8.49 -12.30
C ALA A 24 -0.68 -7.74 -11.33
N GLU A 25 0.52 -7.40 -11.78
CA GLU A 25 1.48 -6.60 -11.00
C GLU A 25 0.94 -5.20 -10.67
N MET A 26 0.32 -4.52 -11.64
CA MET A 26 -0.30 -3.21 -11.41
C MET A 26 -1.44 -3.30 -10.40
N SER A 27 -2.29 -4.33 -10.46
CA SER A 27 -3.35 -4.52 -9.47
C SER A 27 -2.78 -4.77 -8.07
N ALA A 28 -1.71 -5.56 -7.93
CA ALA A 28 -1.04 -5.76 -6.66
C ALA A 28 -0.45 -4.44 -6.12
N TYR A 29 0.15 -3.62 -7.00
CA TYR A 29 0.70 -2.32 -6.65
C TYR A 29 -0.38 -1.33 -6.20
N GLU A 30 -1.51 -1.25 -6.91
CA GLU A 30 -2.66 -0.41 -6.52
C GLU A 30 -3.21 -0.80 -5.15
N ASN A 31 -3.33 -2.10 -4.87
CA ASN A 31 -3.75 -2.60 -3.57
C ASN A 31 -2.76 -2.21 -2.46
N ASN A 32 -1.45 -2.35 -2.70
CA ASN A 32 -0.42 -1.92 -1.76
C ASN A 32 -0.49 -0.41 -1.52
N LEU A 33 -0.69 0.39 -2.57
CA LEU A 33 -0.82 1.85 -2.46
C LEU A 33 -2.04 2.26 -1.62
N GLY A 34 -3.19 1.59 -1.81
CA GLY A 34 -4.38 1.81 -1.00
C GLY A 34 -4.15 1.54 0.48
N GLY A 35 -3.44 0.45 0.80
CA GLY A 35 -3.04 0.13 2.17
C GLY A 35 -2.08 1.17 2.77
N ILE A 36 -1.08 1.59 2.00
CA ILE A 36 -0.11 2.64 2.40
C ILE A 36 -0.85 3.95 2.73
N GLN A 37 -1.78 4.35 1.88
CA GLN A 37 -2.57 5.57 2.09
C GLN A 37 -3.43 5.48 3.36
N ALA A 38 -4.05 4.33 3.61
CA ALA A 38 -4.83 4.11 4.83
C ALA A 38 -3.97 4.22 6.10
N CYS A 39 -2.77 3.62 6.09
CA CYS A 39 -1.83 3.72 7.21
C CYS A 39 -1.37 5.18 7.44
N ALA A 40 -1.03 5.90 6.37
CA ALA A 40 -0.64 7.30 6.45
C ALA A 40 -1.74 8.18 7.07
N LEU A 41 -3.01 7.95 6.71
CA LEU A 41 -4.15 8.67 7.29
C LEU A 41 -4.35 8.35 8.78
N LYS A 42 -4.20 7.08 9.20
CA LYS A 42 -4.25 6.70 10.62
C LYS A 42 -3.13 7.38 11.42
N ILE A 43 -1.91 7.36 10.90
CA ILE A 43 -0.74 8.02 11.51
C ILE A 43 -1.00 9.52 11.66
N GLN A 44 -1.47 10.19 10.59
CA GLN A 44 -1.80 11.61 10.62
C GLN A 44 -2.86 11.93 11.67
N LYS A 45 -3.91 11.10 11.78
CA LYS A 45 -4.95 11.27 12.79
C LYS A 45 -4.38 11.14 14.20
N CYS A 46 -3.57 10.12 14.47
CA CYS A 46 -2.94 9.91 15.78
C CYS A 46 -2.02 11.08 16.14
N ALA A 47 -1.17 11.53 15.21
CA ALA A 47 -0.29 12.67 15.39
C ALA A 47 -1.08 13.97 15.68
N LYS A 48 -2.20 14.20 14.99
CA LYS A 48 -3.08 15.34 15.24
C LYS A 48 -3.72 15.28 16.63
N VAL A 49 -4.14 14.11 17.10
CA VAL A 49 -4.71 13.96 18.45
C VAL A 49 -3.65 14.18 19.53
N LEU A 50 -2.43 13.67 19.34
CA LEU A 50 -1.32 13.82 20.28
C LEU A 50 -0.77 15.25 20.35
N GLY A 51 -0.66 15.92 19.20
CA GLY A 51 -0.10 17.29 19.10
C GLY A 51 -1.09 18.40 19.44
N ASN A 52 -2.39 18.12 19.48
CA ASN A 52 -3.39 19.15 19.76
C ASN A 52 -3.55 19.35 21.29
N ASN A 53 -2.87 20.38 21.81
CA ASN A 53 -2.90 20.78 23.22
C ASN A 53 -4.30 21.13 23.77
N ARG A 54 -5.32 21.33 22.91
CA ARG A 54 -6.73 21.42 23.36
C ARG A 54 -7.24 20.12 23.98
N ILE A 55 -6.60 18.99 23.68
CA ILE A 55 -6.76 17.71 24.36
C ILE A 55 -5.62 17.51 25.37
N ALA A 56 -5.15 18.55 26.04
CA ALA A 56 -4.26 18.42 27.22
C ALA A 56 -4.90 17.56 28.34
N ALA A 57 -6.21 17.29 28.24
CA ALA A 57 -6.95 16.35 29.07
C ALA A 57 -7.11 14.94 28.45
N VAL A 58 -6.33 14.52 27.44
CA VAL A 58 -6.27 13.08 27.11
C VAL A 58 -5.69 12.37 28.33
N ALA A 59 -6.51 11.54 28.98
CA ALA A 59 -6.08 10.72 30.09
C ALA A 59 -4.85 9.89 29.69
N ALA A 60 -3.94 9.64 30.62
CA ALA A 60 -2.71 8.88 30.34
C ALA A 60 -3.00 7.50 29.69
N LYS A 61 -4.15 6.87 30.03
CA LYS A 61 -4.63 5.62 29.42
C LYS A 61 -4.98 5.78 27.94
N ASP A 62 -5.61 6.87 27.55
CA ASP A 62 -5.99 7.12 26.16
C ASP A 62 -4.78 7.55 25.32
N LYS A 63 -3.82 8.28 25.91
CA LYS A 63 -2.54 8.56 25.25
C LYS A 63 -1.80 7.27 24.89
N ARG A 64 -1.72 6.30 25.81
CA ARG A 64 -1.09 5.00 25.53
C ARG A 64 -1.79 4.24 24.42
N LYS A 65 -3.12 4.27 24.37
CA LYS A 65 -3.89 3.65 23.29
C LYS A 65 -3.60 4.29 21.94
N ILE A 66 -3.58 5.62 21.86
CA ILE A 66 -3.28 6.34 20.62
C ILE A 66 -1.84 6.09 20.16
N MET A 67 -0.89 5.99 21.10
CA MET A 67 0.49 5.63 20.78
C MET A 67 0.61 4.20 20.26
N ALA A 68 -0.13 3.25 20.85
CA ALA A 68 -0.17 1.87 20.34
C ALA A 68 -0.78 1.81 18.93
N GLU A 69 -1.90 2.52 18.69
CA GLU A 69 -2.52 2.60 17.36
C GLU A 69 -1.59 3.24 16.32
N LEU A 70 -0.80 4.25 16.73
CA LEU A 70 0.23 4.87 15.89
C LEU A 70 1.36 3.89 15.55
N GLU A 71 1.83 3.13 16.53
CA GLU A 71 2.89 2.13 16.36
C GLU A 71 2.44 0.99 15.45
N ASP A 72 1.23 0.45 15.68
CA ASP A 72 0.63 -0.59 14.84
C ASP A 72 0.50 -0.12 13.37
N ALA A 73 0.01 1.11 13.16
CA ALA A 73 -0.11 1.68 11.81
C ALA A 73 1.25 1.92 11.14
N ALA A 74 2.30 2.25 11.91
CA ALA A 74 3.65 2.41 11.39
C ALA A 74 4.28 1.07 11.01
N ILE A 75 4.06 0.02 11.81
CA ILE A 75 4.50 -1.35 11.50
C ILE A 75 3.81 -1.86 10.24
N GLU A 76 2.49 -1.73 10.16
CA GLU A 76 1.67 -2.11 8.99
C GLU A 76 2.16 -1.38 7.72
N LEU A 77 2.47 -0.07 7.82
CA LEU A 77 3.03 0.70 6.72
C LEU A 77 4.38 0.15 6.24
N VAL A 78 5.28 -0.18 7.16
CA VAL A 78 6.60 -0.73 6.82
C VAL A 78 6.47 -2.11 6.16
N GLU A 79 5.52 -2.94 6.60
CA GLU A 79 5.25 -4.23 5.95
C GLU A 79 4.73 -4.06 4.54
N LEU A 80 3.82 -3.11 4.30
CA LEU A 80 3.28 -2.82 2.97
C LEU A 80 4.34 -2.28 2.01
N LEU A 81 5.32 -1.51 2.50
CA LEU A 81 6.42 -0.98 1.70
C LEU A 81 7.49 -2.03 1.33
N LYS A 82 7.51 -3.18 2.02
CA LYS A 82 8.43 -4.29 1.74
C LYS A 82 7.85 -5.32 0.76
N ARG A 83 6.56 -5.24 0.46
CA ARG A 83 5.84 -6.12 -0.47
C ARG A 83 5.90 -5.56 -1.89
#